data_AF-A0A1V2UNN5-F1
#
_entry.id   AF-A0A1V2UNN5-F1
#
_cell.length_a   1.000
_cell.length_b   1.000
_cell.length_c   1.000
_cell.angle_alpha   90.00
_cell.angle_beta   90.00
_cell.angle_gamma   90.00
#
_symmetry.space_group_name_H-M   'P 1'
#
loop_
_entity.id
_entity.type
_entity.pdbx_description
1 polymer ?
#
loop_
_entity_poly.entity_id
_entity_poly.type
_entity_poly.pdbx_seq_one_letter_code
_entity_poly.pdbx_strand_id
1 'polypeptide(L)'
;MNPFHGRHFQGEIILWAVRWYCKYGISYRELQEMLAERGVNVDHTTIYRWVQRYAPEMEKRLRWYWRNPTDRHLWHLDETYVKVNGKWAYLYRAVDQRGHTLDFYLSARRNTHSAYCFLG
;
A
#
# COMPACT_ATOMS: atom_id res chain seq x y z
N MET A 1 1.27 -18.88 -17.74
CA MET A 1 2.55 -19.21 -17.07
C MET A 1 2.32 -19.33 -15.57
N ASN A 2 2.75 -20.43 -14.95
CA ASN A 2 2.62 -20.62 -13.50
C ASN A 2 3.69 -19.78 -12.76
N PRO A 3 3.33 -18.79 -11.93
CA PRO A 3 4.29 -17.92 -11.23
C PRO A 3 5.12 -18.63 -10.15
N PHE A 4 4.78 -19.88 -9.83
CA PHE A 4 5.46 -20.73 -8.86
C PHE A 4 6.24 -21.89 -9.52
N HIS A 5 6.36 -21.88 -10.85
CA HIS A 5 7.13 -22.91 -11.54
C HIS A 5 8.59 -22.92 -11.06
N GLY A 6 9.11 -24.10 -10.72
CA GLY A 6 10.47 -24.28 -10.19
C GLY A 6 10.65 -23.92 -8.71
N ARG A 7 9.58 -23.71 -7.94
CA ARG A 7 9.66 -23.49 -6.48
C ARG A 7 9.54 -24.81 -5.73
N HIS A 8 10.36 -24.98 -4.69
CA HIS A 8 10.33 -26.15 -3.80
C HIS A 8 9.08 -26.23 -2.92
N PHE A 9 8.38 -25.11 -2.73
CA PHE A 9 7.18 -25.02 -1.90
C PHE A 9 5.95 -24.77 -2.75
N GLN A 10 4.80 -25.30 -2.30
CA GLN A 10 3.52 -25.04 -2.93
C GLN A 10 3.24 -23.54 -2.97
N GLY A 11 2.71 -23.06 -4.10
CA GLY A 11 2.41 -21.64 -4.30
C GLY A 11 1.47 -21.06 -3.23
N GLU A 12 0.56 -21.88 -2.70
CA GLU A 12 -0.34 -21.47 -1.61
C GLU A 12 0.43 -21.13 -0.33
N ILE A 13 1.38 -21.95 0.09
CA ILE A 13 2.20 -21.68 1.28
C ILE A 13 2.95 -20.36 1.12
N ILE A 14 3.53 -20.14 -0.06
CA ILE A 14 4.25 -18.91 -0.41
C ILE A 14 3.30 -17.70 -0.30
N LEU A 15 2.11 -17.79 -0.89
CA LEU A 15 1.12 -16.71 -0.86
C LEU A 15 0.61 -16.43 0.55
N TRP A 16 0.39 -17.45 1.38
CA TRP A 16 -0.02 -17.29 2.77
C TRP A 16 1.03 -16.52 3.57
N ALA A 17 2.30 -16.93 3.45
CA ALA A 17 3.42 -16.28 4.14
C ALA A 17 3.55 -14.80 3.74
N VAL A 18 3.51 -14.52 2.43
CA VAL A 18 3.61 -13.15 1.90
C VAL A 18 2.41 -12.31 2.34
N ARG A 19 1.19 -12.86 2.25
CA ARG A 19 -0.03 -12.16 2.68
C ARG A 19 0.02 -11.80 4.16
N TRP A 20 0.46 -12.71 5.01
CA TRP A 20 0.53 -12.47 6.46
C TRP A 20 1.56 -11.41 6.82
N TYR A 21 2.73 -11.45 6.18
CA TYR A 21 3.73 -10.39 6.31
C TYR A 21 3.12 -9.02 5.96
N CYS A 22 2.52 -8.91 4.77
CA CYS A 22 1.96 -7.64 4.30
C CYS A 22 0.76 -7.15 5.11
N LYS A 23 -0.07 -8.06 5.65
CA LYS A 23 -1.31 -7.70 6.36
C LYS A 23 -1.09 -7.37 7.83
N TYR A 24 -0.22 -8.12 8.52
CA TYR A 24 -0.11 -8.08 9.98
C TYR A 24 1.24 -7.50 10.46
N GLY A 25 2.20 -7.23 9.57
CA GLY A 25 3.49 -6.67 9.95
C GLY A 25 4.37 -7.62 10.77
N ILE A 26 4.12 -8.93 10.67
CA ILE A 26 4.86 -9.98 11.39
C ILE A 26 6.30 -10.03 10.87
N SER A 27 7.27 -10.22 11.76
CA SER A 27 8.68 -10.35 11.36
C SER A 27 8.93 -11.66 10.60
N TYR A 28 9.99 -11.70 9.78
CA TYR A 28 10.32 -12.92 9.03
C TYR A 28 10.65 -14.12 9.91
N ARG A 29 11.18 -13.89 11.12
CA ARG A 29 11.52 -14.95 12.08
C ARG A 29 10.26 -15.54 12.73
N GLU A 30 9.35 -14.68 13.17
CA GLU A 30 8.04 -15.12 13.68
C GLU A 30 7.26 -15.89 12.60
N LEU A 31 7.32 -15.42 11.34
CA LEU A 31 6.71 -16.13 10.21
C LEU A 31 7.31 -17.51 9.96
N GLN A 32 8.63 -17.66 10.14
CA GLN A 32 9.30 -18.96 10.10
C GLN A 32 8.79 -19.87 11.24
N GLU A 33 8.69 -19.36 12.46
CA GLU A 33 8.18 -20.13 13.62
C GLU A 33 6.74 -20.58 13.40
N MET A 34 5.86 -19.68 12.96
CA MET A 34 4.46 -19.99 12.65
C MET A 34 4.30 -21.02 11.53
N LEU A 35 5.20 -21.01 10.54
CA LEU A 35 5.22 -22.01 9.48
C LEU A 35 5.74 -23.35 10.00
N ALA A 36 6.75 -23.34 10.86
CA ALA A 36 7.30 -24.53 11.49
C ALA A 36 6.27 -25.23 12.38
N GLU A 37 5.47 -24.48 13.15
CA GLU A 37 4.34 -25.02 13.93
C GLU A 37 3.30 -25.77 13.05
N ARG A 38 3.22 -25.42 11.77
CA ARG A 38 2.34 -26.04 10.78
C ARG A 38 3.01 -27.14 9.96
N GLY A 39 4.22 -27.54 10.37
CA GLY A 39 5.01 -28.58 9.70
C GLY A 39 5.75 -28.11 8.44
N VAL A 40 5.81 -26.80 8.18
CA VAL A 40 6.52 -26.25 7.02
C VAL A 40 7.84 -25.63 7.48
N ASN A 41 8.95 -26.34 7.27
CA ASN A 41 10.27 -25.84 7.62
C ASN A 41 10.83 -24.93 6.51
N VAL A 42 10.87 -23.63 6.77
CA VAL A 42 11.37 -22.60 5.84
C VAL A 42 12.26 -21.63 6.60
N ASP A 43 13.43 -21.33 6.06
CA ASP A 43 14.27 -20.28 6.64
C ASP A 43 13.70 -18.87 6.36
N HIS A 44 13.78 -17.98 7.35
CA HIS A 44 13.33 -16.59 7.28
C HIS A 44 13.88 -15.82 6.06
N THR A 45 15.10 -16.12 5.60
CA THR A 45 15.66 -15.49 4.39
C THR A 45 14.93 -15.91 3.11
N THR A 46 14.37 -17.12 3.08
CA THR A 46 13.54 -17.61 1.98
C THR A 46 12.21 -16.89 1.95
N ILE A 47 11.60 -16.66 3.13
CA ILE A 47 10.37 -15.87 3.26
C ILE A 47 10.61 -14.43 2.80
N TYR A 48 11.74 -13.82 3.20
CA TYR A 48 12.15 -12.50 2.71
C TYR A 48 12.21 -12.46 1.17
N ARG A 49 12.85 -13.44 0.53
CA ARG A 49 12.93 -13.54 -0.93
C ARG A 49 11.55 -13.71 -1.58
N TRP A 50 10.62 -14.41 -0.94
CA TRP A 50 9.24 -14.51 -1.41
C TRP A 50 8.53 -13.18 -1.35
N VAL A 51 8.62 -12.46 -0.22
CA VAL A 51 8.00 -11.14 -0.07
C VAL A 51 8.51 -10.17 -1.12
N GLN A 52 9.83 -10.08 -1.32
CA GLN A 52 10.43 -9.21 -2.33
C GLN A 52 9.94 -9.53 -3.75
N ARG A 53 9.73 -10.82 -4.07
CA ARG A 53 9.30 -11.23 -5.41
C ARG A 53 7.80 -11.08 -5.63
N TYR A 54 6.98 -11.48 -4.66
CA TYR A 54 5.54 -11.69 -4.85
C TYR A 54 4.69 -10.55 -4.31
N ALA A 55 5.15 -9.78 -3.32
CA ALA A 55 4.38 -8.65 -2.79
C ALA A 55 4.09 -7.58 -3.87
N PRO A 56 5.06 -7.15 -4.70
CA PRO A 56 4.78 -6.17 -5.76
C PRO A 56 3.81 -6.71 -6.83
N GLU A 57 3.90 -7.99 -7.16
CA GLU A 57 2.99 -8.65 -8.11
C GLU A 57 1.56 -8.76 -7.56
N MET A 58 1.43 -9.09 -6.26
CA MET A 58 0.15 -9.07 -5.57
C MET A 58 -0.44 -7.67 -5.55
N GLU A 59 0.34 -6.65 -5.20
CA GLU A 59 -0.10 -5.25 -5.21
C GLU A 59 -0.57 -4.84 -6.61
N LYS A 60 0.19 -5.15 -7.67
CA LYS A 60 -0.17 -4.82 -9.05
C LYS A 60 -1.53 -5.41 -9.47
N ARG A 61 -1.82 -6.64 -9.06
CA ARG A 61 -3.10 -7.31 -9.35
C ARG A 61 -4.24 -6.78 -8.49
N LEU A 62 -3.97 -6.49 -7.22
CA LEU A 62 -4.95 -5.95 -6.28
C LEU A 62 -5.24 -4.46 -6.50
N ARG A 63 -4.31 -3.73 -7.14
CA ARG A 63 -4.44 -2.29 -7.44
C ARG A 63 -5.72 -1.98 -8.20
N TRP A 64 -6.17 -2.84 -9.11
CA TRP A 64 -7.43 -2.68 -9.84
C TRP A 64 -8.67 -2.84 -8.96
N TYR A 65 -8.63 -3.76 -7.98
CA TYR A 65 -9.72 -3.94 -7.02
C TYR A 65 -9.76 -2.82 -5.97
N TRP A 66 -8.61 -2.24 -5.61
CA TRP A 66 -8.54 -1.08 -4.71
C TRP A 66 -8.90 0.23 -5.42
N ARG A 67 -8.57 0.34 -6.70
CA ARG A 67 -9.01 1.44 -7.58
C ARG A 67 -10.32 1.05 -8.26
N ASN A 68 -11.38 0.85 -7.49
CA ASN A 68 -12.71 0.67 -8.07
C ASN A 68 -13.03 1.84 -9.02
N PRO A 69 -13.45 1.59 -10.26
CA PRO A 69 -13.89 2.65 -11.18
C PRO A 69 -15.12 3.41 -10.68
N THR A 70 -15.90 2.83 -9.76
CA THR A 70 -17.14 3.42 -9.23
C THR A 70 -16.87 4.60 -8.29
N ASP A 71 -15.74 4.61 -7.57
CA ASP A 71 -15.34 5.72 -6.66
C ASP A 71 -14.71 6.91 -7.42
N ARG A 72 -14.49 6.79 -8.74
CA ARG A 72 -13.88 7.89 -9.53
C ARG A 72 -14.72 9.16 -9.62
N HIS A 73 -16.00 9.11 -9.24
CA HIS A 73 -16.94 10.20 -9.49
C HIS A 73 -17.21 11.11 -8.29
N LEU A 74 -16.70 10.79 -7.09
CA LEU A 74 -17.03 11.53 -5.87
C LEU A 74 -15.77 11.72 -5.00
N TRP A 75 -14.76 12.40 -5.52
CA TRP A 75 -13.69 12.93 -4.67
C TRP A 75 -14.08 14.33 -4.17
N HIS A 76 -13.72 14.64 -2.93
CA HIS A 76 -13.90 15.95 -2.33
C HIS A 76 -12.55 16.65 -2.19
N LEU A 77 -12.53 17.95 -2.45
CA LEU A 77 -11.39 18.79 -2.14
C LEU A 77 -11.52 19.27 -0.69
N ASP A 78 -10.53 18.92 0.13
CA ASP A 78 -10.42 19.42 1.49
C ASP A 78 -9.25 20.42 1.59
N GLU A 79 -9.49 21.57 2.23
CA GLU A 79 -8.48 22.61 2.47
C GLU A 79 -8.26 22.74 3.98
N THR A 80 -7.04 22.46 4.45
CA THR A 80 -6.65 22.60 5.86
C THR A 80 -5.34 23.38 5.98
N TYR A 81 -5.14 24.11 7.08
CA TYR A 81 -3.88 24.79 7.37
C TYR A 81 -3.00 23.92 8.28
N VAL A 82 -1.73 23.75 7.90
CA VAL A 82 -0.74 22.94 8.63
C VAL A 82 0.51 23.76 8.91
N LYS A 83 1.19 23.48 10.03
CA LYS A 83 2.42 24.18 10.40
C LYS A 83 3.63 23.35 9.97
N VAL A 84 4.36 23.83 8.98
CA VAL A 84 5.58 23.18 8.45
C VAL A 84 6.78 24.03 8.83
N ASN A 85 7.71 23.47 9.60
CA ASN A 85 8.92 24.17 10.10
C ASN A 85 8.62 25.55 10.73
N GLY A 86 7.55 25.61 11.54
CA GLY A 86 7.16 26.83 12.24
C GLY A 86 6.33 27.82 11.41
N LYS A 87 6.19 27.62 10.10
CA LYS A 87 5.40 28.49 9.20
C LYS A 87 4.06 27.83 8.87
N TRP A 88 2.98 28.63 8.83
CA TRP A 88 1.69 28.15 8.38
C TRP A 88 1.66 28.00 6.85
N ALA A 89 1.15 26.87 6.38
CA ALA A 89 0.94 26.57 4.97
C ALA A 89 -0.45 25.98 4.77
N TYR A 90 -1.02 26.19 3.58
CA TYR A 90 -2.30 25.67 3.16
C TYR A 90 -2.09 24.33 2.45
N LEU A 91 -2.76 23.30 2.95
CA LEU A 91 -2.74 21.94 2.43
C LEU A 91 -4.08 21.67 1.75
N TYR A 92 -4.01 21.50 0.44
CA TYR A 92 -5.09 21.02 -0.40
C TYR A 92 -4.98 19.51 -0.49
N ARG A 93 -6.07 18.78 -0.26
CA ARG A 93 -6.10 17.32 -0.36
C ARG A 93 -7.27 16.88 -1.21
N ALA A 94 -7.01 16.01 -2.17
CA ALA A 94 -8.06 15.25 -2.83
C ALA A 94 -8.34 14.03 -1.96
N VAL A 95 -9.58 13.90 -1.49
CA VAL A 95 -10.00 12.81 -0.61
C VAL A 95 -11.14 12.05 -1.26
N ASP A 96 -11.05 10.73 -1.27
CA ASP A 96 -12.12 9.85 -1.73
C ASP A 96 -13.28 9.80 -0.72
N GLN A 97 -14.47 9.34 -1.12
CA GLN A 97 -15.64 9.18 -0.23
C GLN A 97 -15.35 8.35 1.01
N ARG A 98 -14.38 7.44 0.90
CA ARG A 98 -13.96 6.54 1.98
C ARG A 98 -12.92 7.18 2.92
N GLY A 99 -12.58 8.45 2.72
CA GLY A 99 -11.60 9.18 3.53
C GLY A 99 -10.14 8.91 3.14
N HIS A 100 -9.88 8.21 2.04
CA HIS A 100 -8.53 7.96 1.56
C HIS A 100 -7.98 9.19 0.81
N THR A 101 -6.80 9.65 1.18
CA THR A 101 -6.11 10.74 0.47
C THR A 101 -5.59 10.23 -0.87
N LEU A 102 -6.06 10.85 -1.95
CA LEU A 102 -5.68 10.56 -3.33
C LEU A 102 -4.44 11.35 -3.76
N ASP A 103 -4.41 12.64 -3.43
CA ASP A 103 -3.31 13.55 -3.74
C ASP A 103 -3.29 14.74 -2.78
N PHE A 104 -2.17 15.46 -2.71
CA PHE A 104 -2.02 16.65 -1.88
C PHE A 104 -1.14 17.72 -2.52
N TYR A 105 -1.48 18.98 -2.26
CA TYR A 105 -0.71 20.14 -2.69
C TYR A 105 -0.55 21.15 -1.56
N LEU A 106 0.68 21.64 -1.38
CA LEU A 106 1.02 22.57 -0.31
C LEU A 106 1.35 23.93 -0.90
N SER A 107 0.67 24.97 -0.43
CA SER A 107 0.93 26.35 -0.81
C SER A 107 1.17 27.22 0.42
N ALA A 108 2.10 28.18 0.30
CA ALA A 108 2.30 29.19 1.34
C ALA A 108 1.15 30.20 1.41
N ARG A 109 0.30 30.29 0.38
CA ARG A 109 -0.77 31.28 0.27
C ARG A 109 -2.10 30.60 -0.07
N ARG A 110 -3.17 31.03 0.60
CA ARG A 110 -4.54 30.69 0.22
C ARG A 110 -4.97 31.57 -0.94
N ASN A 111 -4.97 31.03 -2.15
CA ASN A 111 -5.49 31.73 -3.31
C ASN A 111 -6.15 30.76 -4.28
N THR A 112 -7.09 31.29 -5.05
CA THR A 112 -7.83 30.50 -6.06
C THR A 112 -6.87 29.90 -7.08
N HIS A 113 -5.78 30.61 -7.40
CA HIS A 113 -4.75 30.11 -8.31
C HIS A 113 -4.09 28.82 -7.82
N SER A 114 -3.76 28.70 -6.53
CA SER A 114 -3.21 27.48 -5.93
C SER A 114 -4.22 26.32 -5.98
N ALA A 115 -5.50 26.62 -5.77
CA ALA A 115 -6.56 25.62 -5.91
C ALA A 115 -6.68 25.16 -7.37
N TYR A 116 -6.64 26.07 -8.36
CA TYR A 116 -6.62 25.70 -9.77
C TYR A 116 -5.37 24.92 -10.16
N CYS A 117 -4.18 25.30 -9.67
CA CYS A 117 -2.95 24.54 -9.90
C CYS A 117 -3.01 23.11 -9.34
N PHE A 118 -3.78 22.87 -8.28
CA PHE A 118 -4.02 21.53 -7.77
C PHE A 118 -4.98 20.72 -8.65
N LEU A 119 -5.96 21.38 -9.27
CA LEU A 119 -6.96 20.76 -10.15
C LEU A 119 -6.43 20.45 -11.55
N GLY A 120 -5.37 21.14 -11.99
CA GLY A 120 -4.79 21.03 -13.33
C GLY A 120 -5.07 22.25 -14.20
#